data_AF-A0A1V6CKG6-F1
#
_entry.id   AF-A0A1V6CKG6-F1
#
_cell.length_a   1.000
_cell.length_b   1.000
_cell.length_c   1.000
_cell.angle_alpha   90.00
_cell.angle_beta   90.00
_cell.angle_gamma   90.00
#
_symmetry.space_group_name_H-M   'P 1'
#
loop_
_entity.id
_entity.type
_entity.pdbx_description
1 polymer ?
#
loop_
_entity_poly.entity_id
_entity_poly.type
_entity_poly.pdbx_seq_one_letter_code
_entity_poly.pdbx_strand_id
1 'polypeptide(L)'
;MKLLSIKKLQGKITLKSGLHIGSGNMEMHIGGTDSPVIKHPHTLDPYIPGSSLKGKVRSLLELESGLMIYTKGEVVSSSILQNSNVQNDPDKKINVRQS
;
A
#
# COMPACT_ATOMS: atom_id res chain seq x y z
N MET A 1 10.89 22.18 6.03
CA MET A 1 11.69 20.98 5.69
C MET A 1 12.36 21.20 4.33
N LYS A 2 13.65 20.82 4.17
CA LYS A 2 14.39 20.96 2.91
C LYS A 2 14.64 19.56 2.32
N LEU A 3 14.40 19.39 1.02
CA LEU A 3 14.69 18.14 0.32
C LEU A 3 16.20 17.89 0.31
N LEU A 4 16.63 16.75 0.88
CA LEU A 4 18.04 16.38 0.93
C LEU A 4 18.46 15.55 -0.29
N SER A 5 17.68 14.53 -0.65
CA SER A 5 17.93 13.71 -1.85
C SER A 5 16.70 12.88 -2.25
N ILE A 6 16.63 12.48 -3.52
CA ILE A 6 15.66 11.49 -4.03
C ILE A 6 16.43 10.20 -4.36
N LYS A 7 15.96 9.06 -3.85
CA LYS A 7 16.53 7.74 -4.13
C LYS A 7 15.57 6.95 -5.01
N LYS A 8 16.04 6.48 -6.16
CA LYS A 8 15.27 5.66 -7.10
C LYS A 8 15.50 4.18 -6.81
N LEU A 9 14.42 3.43 -6.59
CA LEU A 9 14.46 1.97 -6.49
C LEU A 9 13.86 1.39 -7.77
N GLN A 10 14.56 0.43 -8.37
CA GLN A 10 14.15 -0.24 -9.60
C GLN A 10 14.33 -1.75 -9.47
N GLY A 11 13.47 -2.49 -10.15
CA GLY A 11 13.50 -3.94 -10.16
C GLY A 11 12.40 -4.50 -11.05
N LYS A 12 12.35 -5.83 -11.15
CA LYS A 12 11.30 -6.55 -11.89
C LYS A 12 10.51 -7.43 -10.92
N ILE A 13 9.19 -7.35 -10.99
CA ILE A 13 8.29 -8.23 -10.25
C ILE A 13 7.97 -9.42 -11.15
N THR A 14 8.35 -10.62 -10.71
CA THR A 14 8.00 -11.87 -11.39
C THR A 14 6.83 -12.52 -10.68
N LEU A 15 5.77 -12.81 -11.43
CA LEU A 15 4.60 -13.50 -10.91
C LEU A 15 4.92 -14.97 -10.67
N LYS A 16 4.67 -15.46 -9.45
CA LYS A 16 4.77 -16.89 -9.11
C LYS A 16 3.47 -17.66 -9.38
N SER A 17 2.36 -16.94 -9.52
CA SER A 17 1.01 -17.45 -9.79
C SER A 17 0.25 -16.43 -10.65
N GLY A 18 -0.96 -16.77 -11.08
CA GLY A 18 -1.86 -15.78 -11.70
C GLY A 18 -2.10 -14.58 -10.79
N LEU A 19 -2.11 -13.38 -11.37
CA LEU A 19 -2.39 -12.12 -10.67
C LEU A 19 -3.60 -11.44 -11.30
N HIS A 20 -4.66 -11.29 -10.51
CA HIS A 20 -5.85 -10.54 -10.89
C HIS A 20 -5.91 -9.24 -10.08
N ILE A 21 -6.00 -8.11 -10.78
CA ILE A 21 -6.27 -6.79 -10.20
C ILE A 21 -7.46 -6.23 -10.96
N GLY A 22 -8.63 -6.21 -10.31
CA GLY A 22 -9.85 -5.63 -10.87
C GLY A 22 -9.79 -4.11 -10.93
N SER A 23 -10.59 -3.51 -11.82
CA SER A 23 -10.84 -2.07 -11.83
C SER A 23 -12.16 -1.79 -11.11
N GLY A 24 -12.17 -0.81 -10.21
CA GLY A 24 -13.31 -0.50 -9.34
C GLY A 24 -14.54 0.09 -10.06
N ASN A 25 -14.40 0.50 -11.33
CA ASN A 25 -15.49 0.92 -12.21
C ASN A 25 -15.05 0.68 -13.65
N MET A 26 -15.47 -0.43 -14.25
CA MET A 26 -15.61 -0.49 -15.70
C MET A 26 -17.10 -0.46 -15.98
N GLU A 27 -17.54 0.49 -16.79
CA GLU A 27 -18.91 0.49 -17.33
C GLU A 27 -19.21 -0.91 -17.83
N MET A 28 -20.35 -1.45 -17.37
CA MET A 28 -20.82 -2.76 -17.78
C MET A 28 -21.16 -2.71 -19.28
N HIS A 29 -20.17 -2.97 -20.12
CA HIS A 29 -20.40 -3.07 -21.56
C HIS A 29 -21.19 -4.35 -21.83
N ILE A 30 -22.23 -4.26 -22.67
CA ILE A 30 -23.05 -5.41 -23.10
C ILE A 30 -22.11 -6.42 -23.77
N GLY A 31 -21.97 -7.61 -23.18
CA GLY A 31 -21.03 -8.66 -23.62
C GLY A 31 -19.62 -8.62 -22.99
N GLY A 32 -19.40 -7.80 -21.97
CA GLY A 32 -18.14 -7.75 -21.22
C GLY A 32 -17.93 -8.94 -20.26
N THR A 33 -16.66 -9.22 -19.93
CA THR A 33 -16.29 -10.23 -18.91
C THR A 33 -16.60 -9.73 -17.49
N ASP A 34 -17.12 -10.60 -16.61
CA ASP A 34 -17.58 -10.27 -15.24
C ASP A 34 -16.52 -9.64 -14.32
N SER A 35 -15.22 -9.86 -14.58
CA SER A 35 -14.12 -9.29 -13.77
C SER A 35 -12.89 -9.03 -14.63
N PRO A 36 -12.81 -7.89 -15.32
CA PRO A 36 -11.69 -7.61 -16.21
C PRO A 36 -10.46 -7.14 -15.41
N VAL A 37 -9.29 -7.61 -15.82
CA VAL A 37 -8.00 -7.16 -15.26
C VAL A 37 -7.70 -5.74 -15.73
N ILE A 38 -7.18 -4.89 -14.85
CA ILE A 38 -6.79 -3.53 -15.20
C ILE A 38 -5.69 -3.53 -16.27
N LYS A 39 -5.89 -2.69 -17.30
CA LYS A 39 -5.02 -2.60 -18.47
C LYS A 39 -4.53 -1.17 -18.67
N HIS A 40 -3.35 -1.03 -19.24
CA HIS A 40 -2.82 0.28 -19.61
C HIS A 40 -3.67 0.87 -20.76
N PRO A 41 -4.12 2.13 -20.68
CA PRO A 41 -5.09 2.68 -21.63
C PRO A 41 -4.57 2.75 -23.08
N HIS A 42 -3.25 2.82 -23.26
CA HIS A 42 -2.63 2.94 -24.59
C HIS A 42 -2.12 1.61 -25.17
N THR A 43 -1.63 0.69 -24.33
CA THR A 43 -1.04 -0.58 -24.80
C THR A 43 -2.00 -1.75 -24.64
N LEU A 44 -3.05 -1.58 -23.82
CA LEU A 44 -4.02 -2.61 -23.43
C LEU A 44 -3.39 -3.80 -22.68
N ASP A 45 -2.13 -3.69 -22.28
CA ASP A 45 -1.45 -4.71 -21.48
C ASP A 45 -1.88 -4.65 -20.01
N PRO A 46 -2.00 -5.79 -19.32
CA PRO A 46 -2.23 -5.82 -17.89
C PRO A 46 -1.02 -5.21 -17.15
N TYR A 47 -1.28 -4.42 -16.12
CA TYR A 47 -0.23 -3.82 -15.30
C TYR A 47 -0.58 -3.84 -13.82
N ILE A 48 0.43 -3.66 -12.96
CA ILE A 48 0.24 -3.46 -11.52
C ILE A 48 0.20 -1.95 -11.24
N PRO A 49 -0.93 -1.38 -10.79
CA PRO A 49 -1.01 0.04 -10.46
C PRO A 49 -0.11 0.40 -9.28
N GLY A 50 0.53 1.58 -9.35
CA GLY A 50 1.37 2.08 -8.27
C GLY A 50 0.61 2.26 -6.95
N SER A 51 -0.68 2.63 -7.02
CA SER A 51 -1.56 2.72 -5.85
C SER A 51 -1.80 1.35 -5.19
N SER A 52 -2.03 0.31 -5.98
CA SER A 52 -2.23 -1.06 -5.48
C SER A 52 -0.96 -1.59 -4.80
N LEU A 53 0.21 -1.39 -5.41
CA LEU A 53 1.48 -1.81 -4.81
C LEU A 53 1.76 -1.05 -3.50
N LYS A 54 1.60 0.28 -3.52
CA LYS A 54 1.76 1.15 -2.34
C LYS A 54 0.81 0.75 -1.22
N GLY A 55 -0.46 0.51 -1.53
CA GLY A 55 -1.48 0.13 -0.56
C GLY A 55 -1.17 -1.21 0.11
N LYS A 56 -0.75 -2.23 -0.67
CA LYS A 56 -0.41 -3.54 -0.11
C LYS A 56 0.80 -3.45 0.82
N VAL A 57 1.88 -2.81 0.40
CA VAL A 57 3.08 -2.60 1.25
C VAL A 57 2.71 -1.86 2.52
N ARG A 58 1.93 -0.77 2.41
CA ARG A 58 1.43 -0.01 3.56
C ARG A 58 0.67 -0.91 4.54
N SER A 59 -0.35 -1.64 4.07
CA SER A 59 -1.18 -2.48 4.94
C SER A 59 -0.37 -3.56 5.67
N LEU A 60 0.64 -4.14 5.00
CA LEU A 60 1.50 -5.15 5.60
C LEU A 60 2.40 -4.54 6.68
N LEU A 61 2.98 -3.37 6.42
CA LEU A 61 3.80 -2.66 7.40
C LEU A 61 2.96 -2.17 8.59
N GLU A 62 1.73 -1.69 8.36
CA GLU A 62 0.82 -1.30 9.44
C GLU A 62 0.48 -2.50 10.34
N LEU A 63 0.21 -3.68 9.75
CA LEU A 63 0.01 -4.93 10.51
C LEU A 63 1.26 -5.36 11.28
N GLU A 64 2.42 -5.39 10.60
CA GLU A 64 3.69 -5.81 11.20
C GLU A 64 4.09 -4.89 12.37
N SER A 65 3.80 -3.60 12.26
CA SER A 65 4.18 -2.59 13.24
C SER A 65 3.54 -2.73 14.61
N GLY A 66 2.41 -3.45 14.70
CA GLY A 66 1.56 -3.48 15.90
C GLY A 66 0.73 -2.21 16.13
N LEU A 67 0.88 -1.18 15.30
CA LEU A 67 0.24 0.13 15.53
C LEU A 67 -1.26 0.15 15.29
N MET A 68 -1.79 -0.83 14.54
CA MET A 68 -3.21 -0.87 14.15
C MET A 68 -4.18 -0.86 15.33
N ILE A 69 -3.79 -1.41 16.48
CA ILE A 69 -4.63 -1.41 17.69
C ILE A 69 -4.92 0.01 18.21
N TYR A 70 -4.03 0.96 17.90
CA TYR A 70 -4.13 2.35 18.32
C TYR A 70 -4.83 3.25 17.29
N THR A 71 -5.11 2.74 16.09
CA THR A 71 -5.66 3.57 15.02
C THR A 71 -7.18 3.71 15.04
N LYS A 72 -7.89 2.97 15.91
CA LYS A 72 -9.37 2.97 15.97
C LYS A 72 -10.03 2.76 14.59
N GLY A 73 -9.36 2.03 13.69
CA GLY A 73 -9.82 1.80 12.32
C GLY A 73 -9.38 2.86 11.30
N GLU A 74 -8.70 3.92 11.73
CA GLU A 74 -8.08 4.90 10.84
C GLU A 74 -6.72 4.43 10.31
N VAL A 75 -6.18 5.19 9.37
CA VAL A 75 -4.86 4.98 8.80
C VAL A 75 -3.76 5.36 9.79
N VAL A 76 -2.64 4.61 9.79
CA VAL A 76 -1.50 4.98 10.65
C VAL A 76 -0.96 6.33 10.19
N SER A 77 -0.87 7.28 11.12
CA SER A 77 -0.41 8.65 10.89
C SER A 77 0.62 9.07 11.94
N SER A 78 1.34 10.17 11.66
CA SER A 78 2.35 10.71 12.57
C SER A 78 1.81 11.05 13.95
N SER A 79 0.55 11.46 14.05
CA SER A 79 -0.10 11.79 15.31
C SER A 79 -0.20 10.59 16.24
N ILE A 80 -0.40 9.39 15.69
CA ILE A 80 -0.51 8.14 16.46
C ILE A 80 0.87 7.73 17.00
N LEU A 81 1.94 7.99 16.24
CA LEU A 81 3.31 7.73 16.68
C LEU A 81 3.75 8.61 17.86
N GLN A 82 3.15 9.79 18.01
CA GLN A 82 3.44 10.73 19.10
C GLN A 82 2.68 10.41 20.38
N ASN A 83 1.75 9.44 20.35
CA ASN A 83 0.92 9.10 21.50
C ASN A 83 1.74 8.37 22.58
N SER A 84 1.62 8.80 23.83
CA SER A 84 2.36 8.25 24.97
C SER A 84 2.12 6.76 25.17
N ASN A 85 0.89 6.29 24.88
CA ASN A 85 0.53 4.88 24.99
C ASN A 85 1.22 4.00 23.94
N VAL A 86 1.64 4.59 22.82
CA VAL A 86 2.33 3.92 21.70
C VAL A 86 3.85 3.94 21.88
N GLN A 87 4.38 4.92 22.61
CA GLN A 87 5.82 5.03 22.90
C GLN A 87 6.26 4.11 24.04
N ASN A 88 5.36 3.83 24.99
CA ASN A 88 5.62 2.98 26.14
C ASN A 88 5.22 1.52 25.93
N ASP A 89 4.77 1.14 24.72
CA ASP A 89 4.39 -0.23 24.39
C ASP A 89 5.64 -1.08 24.14
N PRO A 90 5.96 -2.07 25.01
CA PRO A 90 7.14 -2.92 24.86
C PRO A 90 7.05 -3.86 23.65
N ASP A 91 5.85 -4.13 23.13
CA ASP A 91 5.63 -5.07 22.02
C ASP A 91 5.66 -4.38 20.65
N LYS A 92 5.78 -3.04 20.62
CA LYS A 92 5.90 -2.29 19.38
C LYS A 92 7.22 -2.58 18.68
N LYS A 93 7.13 -3.11 17.46
CA LYS A 93 8.31 -3.52 16.66
C LYS A 93 9.02 -2.38 15.93
N ILE A 94 8.43 -1.18 15.88
CA ILE A 94 9.04 -0.03 15.21
C ILE A 94 9.78 0.85 16.22
N ASN A 95 11.11 0.87 16.12
CA ASN A 95 11.92 1.95 16.68
C ASN A 95 11.77 3.21 15.83
N VAL A 96 10.91 4.14 16.25
CA VAL A 96 10.84 5.48 15.66
C VAL A 96 12.12 6.20 16.08
N ARG A 97 13.15 6.17 15.23
CA ARG A 97 14.32 7.03 15.41
C ARG A 97 13.83 8.48 15.31
N GLN A 98 13.78 9.18 16.45
CA GLN A 98 13.61 10.63 16.45
C GLN A 98 14.86 11.22 15.79
N SER A 99 14.68 11.79 14.60
CA SER A 99 15.70 12.52 13.85
C SER A 99 15.62 14.01 14.15
#